data_AF-A0A535PE51-F1
#
_entry.id   AF-A0A535PE51-F1
#
_cell.length_a   1.000
_cell.length_b   1.000
_cell.length_c   1.000
_cell.angle_alpha   90.00
_cell.angle_beta   90.00
_cell.angle_gamma   90.00
#
_symmetry.space_group_name_H-M   'P 1'
#
loop_
_entity.id
_entity.type
_entity.pdbx_description
1 polymer ?
#
loop_
_entity_poly.entity_id
_entity_poly.type
_entity_poly.pdbx_seq_one_letter_code
_entity_poly.pdbx_strand_id
1 'polypeptide(L)' 'MRELVETLRAWQDDGVDVGRAVVVRTFGSAPRPEGAVLLGAADGRIAGSVSGGCVEGAAYEQIERARADGK' A
#
# COMPACT_ATOMS: atom_id res chain seq x y z
N MET A 1 -2.33 10.15 -2.34
CA MET A 1 -2.75 9.79 -0.95
C MET A 1 -4.18 10.22 -0.64
N ARG A 2 -4.62 11.47 -0.88
CA ARG A 2 -6.01 11.89 -0.61
C ARG A 2 -7.05 10.95 -1.24
N GLU A 3 -6.77 10.45 -2.44
CA GLU A 3 -7.63 9.50 -3.17
C GLU A 3 -7.82 8.13 -2.49
N LEU A 4 -6.90 7.72 -1.61
CA LEU A 4 -6.95 6.41 -0.93
C LEU A 4 -7.57 6.49 0.46
N VAL A 5 -7.86 7.70 0.96
CA VAL A 5 -8.42 7.89 2.30
C VAL A 5 -9.82 7.30 2.39
N GLU A 6 -10.64 7.46 1.35
CA GLU A 6 -11.99 6.89 1.29
C GLU A 6 -11.94 5.37 1.24
N THR A 7 -11.04 4.79 0.44
CA THR A 7 -10.82 3.33 0.40
C THR A 7 -10.36 2.78 1.74
N LEU A 8 -9.39 3.45 2.38
CA LEU A 8 -8.91 3.06 3.70
C LEU A 8 -10.05 3.06 4.73
N ARG A 9 -10.85 4.13 4.75
CA ARG A 9 -12.00 4.23 5.66
C ARG A 9 -13.02 3.14 5.40
N ALA A 10 -13.39 2.91 4.13
CA ALA A 10 -14.35 1.87 3.78
C ALA A 10 -13.88 0.48 4.27
N TRP A 11 -12.61 0.13 4.08
CA TRP A 11 -12.09 -1.15 4.56
C TRP A 11 -12.00 -1.24 6.08
N GLN A 12 -11.67 -0.14 6.76
CA GLN A 12 -11.70 -0.07 8.22
C GLN A 12 -13.12 -0.20 8.77
N ASP A 13 -14.10 0.42 8.12
CA ASP A 13 -15.53 0.32 8.47
C ASP A 13 -16.07 -1.10 8.24
N ASP A 14 -15.51 -1.83 7.25
CA ASP A 14 -15.75 -3.26 7.04
C ASP A 14 -15.07 -4.15 8.12
N GLY A 15 -14.33 -3.56 9.07
CA GLY A 15 -13.59 -4.28 10.11
C GLY A 15 -12.35 -5.02 9.58
N VAL A 16 -11.87 -4.66 8.39
CA VAL A 16 -10.71 -5.29 7.78
C VAL A 16 -9.45 -4.52 8.16
N ASP A 17 -8.45 -5.26 8.63
CA ASP A 17 -7.15 -4.68 8.96
C ASP A 17 -6.36 -4.35 7.68
N VAL A 18 -5.75 -3.17 7.66
CA VAL A 18 -5.13 -2.56 6.47
C VAL A 18 -3.75 -2.02 6.83
N GLY A 19 -2.76 -2.42 6.06
CA GLY A 19 -1.42 -1.84 6.08
C GLY A 19 -1.12 -1.06 4.80
N ARG A 20 0.05 -0.40 4.77
CA ARG A 20 0.44 0.40 3.61
C ARG A 20 1.95 0.37 3.35
N ALA A 21 2.31 0.49 2.09
CA ALA A 21 3.66 0.83 1.65
C ALA A 21 3.67 2.28 1.12
N VAL A 22 4.76 3.01 1.36
CA VAL A 22 4.93 4.40 0.92
C VAL A 22 6.28 4.52 0.23
N VAL A 23 6.31 5.13 -0.96
CA VAL A 23 7.57 5.49 -1.62
C VAL A 23 8.21 6.64 -0.86
N VAL A 24 9.29 6.37 -0.14
CA VAL A 24 9.99 7.39 0.68
C VAL A 24 11.09 8.12 -0.08
N ARG A 25 11.60 7.51 -1.16
CA ARG A 25 12.65 8.08 -2.01
C ARG A 25 12.63 7.42 -3.38
N THR A 26 13.01 8.17 -4.41
CA THR A 26 13.27 7.64 -5.75
C THR A 26 14.67 8.04 -6.25
N PHE A 27 15.22 7.28 -7.19
CA PHE A 27 16.49 7.59 -7.84
C PHE A 27 16.30 7.50 -9.36
N GLY A 28 16.67 8.56 -10.08
CA GLY A 28 16.44 8.63 -11.53
C GLY A 28 14.95 8.67 -11.88
N SER A 29 14.58 8.05 -13.00
CA SER A 29 13.21 8.03 -13.50
C SER A 29 12.40 6.89 -12.87
N ALA A 30 11.73 7.17 -11.75
CA ALA A 30 10.78 6.24 -11.15
C ALA A 30 9.35 6.44 -11.73
N PRO A 31 8.58 5.37 -12.01
CA PRO A 31 7.22 5.51 -12.56
C PRO A 31 6.20 6.13 -11.60
N ARG A 32 6.49 6.11 -10.29
CA ARG A 32 5.68 6.75 -9.25
C ARG A 32 6.53 7.70 -8.42
N PRO A 33 5.98 8.87 -8.04
CA PRO A 33 6.70 9.85 -7.24
C PRO A 33 6.82 9.41 -5.78
N GLU A 34 7.70 10.08 -5.05
CA GLU A 34 7.74 10.02 -3.59
C GLU A 34 6.37 10.38 -3.00
N GLY A 35 5.98 9.67 -1.94
CA GLY A 35 4.64 9.76 -1.35
C GLY A 35 3.57 8.93 -2.06
N ALA A 36 3.89 8.23 -3.15
CA ALA A 36 3.00 7.21 -3.70
C ALA A 36 2.76 6.09 -2.68
N VAL A 37 1.52 5.59 -2.64
CA VAL A 37 1.05 4.65 -1.61
C VAL A 37 0.41 3.44 -2.25
N LEU A 38 0.65 2.27 -1.65
CA LEU A 38 -0.09 1.04 -1.86
C LEU A 38 -0.74 0.66 -0.52
N LEU A 39 -2.05 0.44 -0.51
CA LEU A 39 -2.78 -0.18 0.59
C LEU A 39 -2.89 -1.68 0.33
N GLY A 40 -2.71 -2.47 1.39
CA GLY A 40 -2.96 -3.91 1.40
C GLY A 40 -3.85 -4.28 2.57
N ALA A 41 -4.96 -4.96 2.29
CA ALA A 41 -5.93 -5.41 3.29
C ALA A 41 -5.77 -6.91 3.60
N ALA A 42 -6.15 -7.33 4.81
CA ALA A 42 -6.06 -8.72 5.29
C ALA A 42 -6.73 -9.77 4.39
N ASP A 43 -7.72 -9.35 3.63
CA ASP A 43 -8.54 -10.19 2.78
C ASP A 43 -8.05 -10.27 1.33
N GLY A 44 -6.86 -9.73 1.03
CA GLY A 44 -6.29 -9.76 -0.31
C GLY A 44 -6.58 -8.53 -1.17
N ARG A 45 -7.39 -7.57 -0.69
CA ARG A 45 -7.66 -6.34 -1.46
C ARG A 45 -6.42 -5.44 -1.50
N ILE A 46 -6.19 -4.82 -2.66
CA ILE A 46 -5.07 -3.91 -2.93
C ILE A 46 -5.59 -2.63 -3.58
N ALA A 47 -5.09 -1.47 -3.15
CA ALA A 47 -5.44 -0.17 -3.75
C ALA A 47 -4.23 0.77 -3.79
N GLY A 48 -4.12 1.57 -4.85
CA GLY A 48 -2.95 2.43 -5.09
C GLY A 48 -1.82 1.71 -5.81
N SER A 49 -0.64 2.33 -5.85
CA SER A 49 0.51 1.82 -6.61
C SER A 49 1.80 2.53 -6.15
N VAL A 50 2.90 1.78 -6.12
CA VAL A 50 4.24 2.26 -5.76
C VAL A 50 5.25 2.17 -6.92
N SER A 51 4.97 1.40 -7.98
CA SER A 51 5.85 1.34 -9.16
C SER A 51 5.13 1.31 -10.50
N GLY A 52 3.81 1.11 -10.53
CA GLY A 52 3.03 1.02 -11.76
C GLY A 52 2.88 -0.40 -12.30
N GLY A 53 3.23 -1.44 -11.53
CA GLY A 53 2.88 -2.83 -11.83
C GLY A 53 3.98 -3.85 -11.52
N CYS A 54 5.25 -3.43 -11.45
CA CYS A 54 6.37 -4.37 -11.36
C CYS A 54 6.63 -4.93 -9.95
N VAL A 55 6.24 -4.21 -8.89
CA VAL A 55 6.64 -4.56 -7.51
C VAL A 55 5.49 -4.53 -6.51
N GLU A 56 4.26 -4.34 -6.98
CA GLU A 56 3.06 -4.25 -6.15
C GLU A 56 2.84 -5.54 -5.35
N GLY A 57 3.06 -6.71 -5.95
CA GLY A 57 2.97 -7.99 -5.24
C GLY A 57 4.01 -8.11 -4.11
N ALA A 58 5.27 -7.78 -4.41
CA ALA A 58 6.33 -7.79 -3.39
C ALA A 58 6.06 -6.78 -2.26
N ALA A 59 5.55 -5.59 -2.61
CA ALA A 59 5.16 -4.58 -1.63
C ALA A 59 3.97 -5.06 -0.78
N TYR A 60 2.98 -5.72 -1.38
CA TYR A 60 1.87 -6.32 -0.66
C TYR A 60 2.33 -7.40 0.34
N GLU A 61 3.23 -8.29 -0.07
CA GLU A 61 3.78 -9.28 0.86
C GLU A 61 4.54 -8.64 2.04
N GLN A 62 5.24 -7.52 1.81
CA GLN A 62 5.88 -6.78 2.91
C GLN A 62 4.86 -6.13 3.83
N ILE A 63 3.74 -5.64 3.29
CA ILE A 63 2.62 -5.14 4.09
C ILE A 63 2.08 -6.25 5.00
N GLU A 64 1.85 -7.44 4.45
CA GLU A 64 1.36 -8.59 5.23
C GLU A 64 2.33 -8.99 6.34
N ARG A 65 3.63 -9.06 6.03
CA ARG A 65 4.68 -9.34 7.03
C ARG A 65 4.69 -8.28 8.14
N ALA A 66 4.70 -7.00 7.78
CA ALA A 66 4.71 -5.89 8.73
C ALA A 66 3.50 -5.89 9.66
N ARG A 67 2.31 -6.26 9.13
CA ARG A 67 1.09 -6.39 9.93
C ARG A 67 1.15 -7.56 10.90
N ALA A 68 1.69 -8.69 10.47
CA ALA A 68 1.85 -9.87 11.32
C ALA A 68 2.86 -9.64 12.45
N ASP A 69 3.97 -8.96 12.14
CA ASP A 69 5.09 -8.76 13.07
C ASP A 69 4.97 -7.48 13.90
N GLY A 70 4.10 -6.54 13.51
CA GLY A 70 3.96 -5.21 14.10
C GLY A 70 5.18 -4.32 13.88
N LYS A 71 5.96 -4.55 12.82
CA LYS A 71 7.25 -3.90 12.53
C LYS A 71 7.32 -3.35 11.12
#